data_AF-A0A2N3KN82-F1
#
_entry.id   AF-A0A2N3KN82-F1
#
_cell.length_a   1.000
_cell.length_b   1.000
_cell.length_c   1.000
_cell.angle_alpha   90.00
_cell.angle_beta   90.00
_cell.angle_gamma   90.00
#
_symmetry.space_group_name_H-M   'P 1'
#
loop_
_entity.id
_entity.type
_entity.pdbx_description
1 polymer ?
#
loop_
_entity_poly.entity_id
_entity_poly.type
_entity_poly.pdbx_seq_one_letter_code
_entity_poly.pdbx_strand_id
1 'polypeptide(L)'
;MSRPRKPRTENTSRTRDQYETFPYPERRAEEEDQRLIAGSPGDWGEVVHYVFGGRDPGASGEAIRILVAGGGTGDALVMLAQQAQDRGANAEIIYIDLSEASRKIAESRVARRGLKNVTFVNGSFVDLAAQYGPFDYIDCCGVLHHLPDPDAGLRALAQSLKAGGGMGLMVYATLGRTGVYHMQEMMERLSAEAGGRARLEMGKALFEGLPPTNWLKRNPFVNDHIQGGDAGFYDLLLHQQDRAYRVDEVYAFVTQAGLRLQSFVEPLRYDPVIYAANPAIRQQMAGLAPQARHAMAELLAGNITKHIFYVVKGDSKTVVPAMKMQGAKAVMNMPGNVGASGMIPYLGRVDGAKLAASVAKSAQIKINFNGFSVTSKLPPASAAIISRIDGSRSFEDIRQSFSPLPDAQPFYAQVVALFSVLSAANLMFVRY
;
A
#
# COMPACT_ATOMS: atom_id res chain seq x y z
N MET A 1 -23.27 23.04 12.09
CA MET A 1 -23.27 22.81 13.55
C MET A 1 -22.49 21.54 13.82
N SER A 2 -21.33 21.63 14.45
CA SER A 2 -20.50 20.46 14.77
C SER A 2 -21.13 19.74 15.97
N ARG A 3 -21.47 18.45 15.83
CA ARG A 3 -21.87 17.61 16.97
C ARG A 3 -20.69 17.54 17.96
N PRO A 4 -20.93 17.58 19.28
CA PRO A 4 -19.85 17.41 20.26
C PRO A 4 -19.14 16.07 20.01
N ARG A 5 -17.81 16.13 19.89
CA ARG A 5 -16.96 14.96 19.66
C ARG A 5 -17.01 14.08 20.92
N LYS A 6 -17.39 12.80 20.78
CA LYS A 6 -17.42 11.84 21.90
C LYS A 6 -16.00 11.68 22.50
N PRO A 7 -15.87 11.38 23.81
CA PRO A 7 -14.57 11.24 24.48
C PRO A 7 -13.73 10.08 23.90
N ARG A 8 -12.39 10.27 23.89
CA ARG A 8 -11.40 9.35 23.28
C ARG A 8 -11.54 7.89 23.76
N THR A 9 -11.85 7.68 25.04
CA THR A 9 -12.01 6.34 25.64
C THR A 9 -13.22 5.60 25.11
N GLU A 10 -14.38 6.26 25.05
CA GLU A 10 -15.63 5.67 24.52
C GLU A 10 -15.50 5.31 23.03
N ASN A 11 -14.78 6.15 22.30
CA ASN A 11 -14.50 5.94 20.89
C ASN A 11 -13.56 4.75 20.63
N THR A 12 -12.53 4.59 21.47
CA THR A 12 -11.60 3.45 21.38
C THR A 12 -12.30 2.14 21.74
N SER A 13 -13.22 2.15 22.71
CA SER A 13 -13.98 0.95 23.07
C SER A 13 -14.93 0.51 21.96
N ARG A 14 -15.62 1.43 21.27
CA ARG A 14 -16.49 1.08 20.13
C ARG A 14 -15.72 0.41 18.98
N THR A 15 -14.56 0.94 18.60
CA THR A 15 -13.70 0.32 17.58
C THR A 15 -13.22 -1.06 18.02
N ARG A 16 -12.83 -1.22 19.29
CA ARG A 16 -12.46 -2.53 19.84
C ARG A 16 -13.62 -3.51 19.74
N ASP A 17 -14.79 -3.16 20.26
CA ASP A 17 -15.98 -4.02 20.29
C ASP A 17 -16.41 -4.47 18.88
N GLN A 18 -16.28 -3.58 17.88
CA GLN A 18 -16.50 -3.92 16.48
C GLN A 18 -15.59 -5.07 16.03
N TYR A 19 -14.27 -4.96 16.21
CA TYR A 19 -13.32 -5.97 15.74
C TYR A 19 -13.27 -7.22 16.64
N GLU A 20 -13.70 -7.13 17.90
CA GLU A 20 -13.97 -8.32 18.73
C GLU A 20 -15.18 -9.10 18.20
N THR A 21 -16.24 -8.40 17.75
CA THR A 21 -17.45 -9.03 17.22
C THR A 21 -17.26 -9.53 15.79
N PHE A 22 -16.55 -8.75 14.97
CA PHE A 22 -16.34 -8.98 13.55
C PHE A 22 -14.84 -8.76 13.21
N PRO A 23 -13.96 -9.73 13.53
CA PRO A 23 -12.55 -9.63 13.16
C PRO A 23 -12.37 -9.40 11.66
N TYR A 24 -11.54 -8.44 11.30
CA TYR A 24 -11.38 -8.00 9.91
C TYR A 24 -9.89 -7.84 9.52
N PRO A 25 -9.51 -8.13 8.26
CA PRO A 25 -10.30 -8.88 7.25
C PRO A 25 -10.72 -10.26 7.73
N GLU A 26 -11.82 -10.81 7.25
CA GLU A 26 -12.20 -12.18 7.60
C GLU A 26 -11.16 -13.16 7.05
N ARG A 27 -10.57 -13.98 7.93
CA ARG A 27 -9.48 -14.91 7.60
C ARG A 27 -9.63 -16.20 8.35
N ARG A 28 -9.18 -17.28 7.70
CA ARG A 28 -9.09 -18.62 8.27
C ARG A 28 -7.66 -19.13 8.16
N ALA A 29 -7.14 -19.72 9.23
CA ALA A 29 -5.77 -20.20 9.24
C ALA A 29 -5.51 -21.29 8.20
N GLU A 30 -6.52 -22.10 7.87
CA GLU A 30 -6.40 -23.17 6.86
C GLU A 30 -6.13 -22.64 5.44
N GLU A 31 -6.47 -21.37 5.15
CA GLU A 31 -6.19 -20.77 3.83
C GLU A 31 -4.70 -20.58 3.58
N GLU A 32 -3.88 -20.52 4.64
CA GLU A 32 -2.44 -20.35 4.53
C GLU A 32 -1.74 -21.54 3.86
N ASP A 33 -2.37 -22.73 3.90
CA ASP A 33 -1.87 -23.93 3.22
C ASP A 33 -1.95 -23.82 1.69
N GLN A 34 -2.83 -22.96 1.18
CA GLN A 34 -3.13 -22.84 -0.25
C GLN A 34 -2.39 -21.68 -0.89
N ARG A 35 -2.34 -20.54 -0.19
CA ARG A 35 -1.74 -19.31 -0.73
C ARG A 35 -1.30 -18.35 0.36
N LEU A 36 -0.26 -17.57 0.06
CA LEU A 36 0.06 -16.36 0.81
C LEU A 36 -0.81 -15.21 0.31
N ILE A 37 -1.49 -14.53 1.22
CA ILE A 37 -2.14 -13.25 0.91
C ILE A 37 -1.06 -12.18 0.86
N ALA A 38 -0.86 -11.59 -0.31
CA ALA A 38 0.12 -10.53 -0.53
C ALA A 38 -0.55 -9.29 -1.12
N GLY A 39 -0.06 -8.11 -0.75
CA GLY A 39 -0.63 -6.84 -1.15
C GLY A 39 0.27 -5.65 -0.81
N SER A 40 -0.32 -4.47 -0.88
CA SER A 40 0.33 -3.23 -0.45
C SER A 40 -0.49 -2.58 0.67
N PRO A 41 0.16 -1.87 1.60
CA PRO A 41 1.61 -1.80 1.75
C PRO A 41 2.18 -3.11 2.33
N GLY A 42 3.51 -3.20 2.43
CA GLY A 42 4.19 -4.27 3.16
C GLY A 42 4.82 -5.36 2.31
N ASP A 43 4.67 -5.33 0.99
CA ASP A 43 5.51 -6.20 0.14
C ASP A 43 6.97 -5.80 0.32
N TRP A 44 7.84 -6.76 0.66
CA TRP A 44 9.26 -6.52 0.95
C TRP A 44 9.98 -5.81 -0.19
N GLY A 45 9.66 -6.15 -1.45
CA GLY A 45 10.24 -5.49 -2.61
C GLY A 45 9.81 -4.02 -2.69
N GLU A 46 8.55 -3.73 -2.41
CA GLU A 46 8.04 -2.35 -2.28
C GLU A 46 8.71 -1.61 -1.13
N VAL A 47 8.86 -2.23 0.04
CA VAL A 47 9.51 -1.63 1.21
C VAL A 47 10.97 -1.30 0.92
N VAL A 48 11.74 -2.24 0.38
CA VAL A 48 13.13 -2.01 -0.04
C VAL A 48 13.22 -0.86 -1.03
N HIS A 49 12.36 -0.86 -2.05
CA HIS A 49 12.38 0.14 -3.09
C HIS A 49 11.96 1.53 -2.61
N TYR A 50 10.81 1.66 -1.96
CA TYR A 50 10.25 2.95 -1.58
C TYR A 50 10.86 3.49 -0.28
N VAL A 51 10.95 2.67 0.77
CA VAL A 51 11.38 3.11 2.11
C VAL A 51 12.90 3.18 2.23
N PHE A 52 13.61 2.18 1.71
CA PHE A 52 15.07 2.07 1.83
C PHE A 52 15.83 2.50 0.57
N GLY A 53 15.13 2.99 -0.45
CA GLY A 53 15.76 3.50 -1.67
C GLY A 53 16.55 2.43 -2.41
N GLY A 54 16.07 1.19 -2.41
CA GLY A 54 16.73 0.04 -3.01
C GLY A 54 17.78 -0.63 -2.13
N ARG A 55 18.25 -0.04 -1.04
CA ARG A 55 19.17 -0.73 -0.13
C ARG A 55 18.39 -1.81 0.62
N ASP A 56 18.73 -3.08 0.44
CA ASP A 56 18.03 -4.17 1.11
C ASP A 56 18.53 -4.34 2.56
N PRO A 57 17.77 -3.92 3.59
CA PRO A 57 18.21 -4.07 4.97
C PRO A 57 18.38 -5.54 5.37
N GLY A 58 17.63 -6.46 4.74
CA GLY A 58 17.71 -7.90 5.01
C GLY A 58 19.02 -8.54 4.55
N ALA A 59 19.73 -7.92 3.62
CA ALA A 59 21.00 -8.43 3.10
C ALA A 59 22.20 -8.16 4.02
N SER A 60 22.05 -7.30 5.02
CA SER A 60 23.14 -6.92 5.93
C SER A 60 23.47 -7.97 7.01
N GLY A 61 22.54 -8.89 7.29
CA GLY A 61 22.59 -9.80 8.44
C GLY A 61 22.18 -9.16 9.77
N GLU A 62 22.07 -7.82 9.84
CA GLU A 62 21.55 -7.13 11.02
C GLU A 62 20.05 -7.36 11.18
N ALA A 63 19.57 -7.24 12.42
CA ALA A 63 18.15 -7.37 12.71
C ALA A 63 17.36 -6.19 12.15
N ILE A 64 16.39 -6.45 11.27
CA ILE A 64 15.39 -5.47 10.85
C ILE A 64 14.17 -5.55 11.78
N ARG A 65 13.87 -4.45 12.46
CA ARG A 65 12.74 -4.34 13.37
C ARG A 65 11.53 -3.79 12.66
N ILE A 66 10.45 -4.54 12.66
CA ILE A 66 9.21 -4.20 11.95
C ILE A 66 8.07 -4.10 12.96
N LEU A 67 7.26 -3.05 12.87
CA LEU A 67 5.99 -2.95 13.58
C LEU A 67 4.83 -3.17 12.59
N VAL A 68 3.89 -4.03 12.95
CA VAL A 68 2.57 -4.09 12.32
C VAL A 68 1.58 -3.47 13.30
N ALA A 69 1.20 -2.21 13.06
CA ALA A 69 0.37 -1.41 13.95
C ALA A 69 -1.11 -1.49 13.55
N GLY A 70 -1.95 -1.99 14.46
CA GLY A 70 -3.33 -2.37 14.16
C GLY A 70 -3.36 -3.56 13.21
N GLY A 71 -2.66 -4.64 13.57
CA GLY A 71 -2.40 -5.73 12.63
C GLY A 71 -3.61 -6.60 12.26
N GLY A 72 -4.76 -6.40 12.90
CA GLY A 72 -6.01 -7.09 12.59
C GLY A 72 -5.83 -8.59 12.55
N THR A 73 -6.44 -9.26 11.58
CA THR A 73 -6.29 -10.73 11.41
C THR A 73 -4.97 -11.15 10.76
N GLY A 74 -4.02 -10.22 10.55
CA GLY A 74 -2.62 -10.54 10.26
C GLY A 74 -2.19 -10.54 8.80
N ASP A 75 -2.89 -9.87 7.87
CA ASP A 75 -2.50 -9.89 6.44
C ASP A 75 -1.09 -9.34 6.19
N ALA A 76 -0.79 -8.12 6.66
CA ALA A 76 0.56 -7.55 6.54
C ALA A 76 1.59 -8.36 7.35
N LEU A 77 1.20 -8.80 8.56
CA LEU A 77 2.04 -9.60 9.45
C LEU A 77 2.53 -10.88 8.79
N VAL A 78 1.61 -11.69 8.29
CA VAL A 78 1.91 -13.00 7.71
C VAL A 78 2.72 -12.84 6.43
N MET A 79 2.38 -11.84 5.59
CA MET A 79 3.14 -11.50 4.40
C MET A 79 4.59 -11.12 4.72
N LEU A 80 4.81 -10.16 5.61
CA LEU A 80 6.14 -9.68 5.98
C LEU A 80 6.97 -10.79 6.65
N ALA A 81 6.37 -11.55 7.56
CA ALA A 81 7.03 -12.67 8.24
C ALA A 81 7.48 -13.75 7.24
N GLN A 82 6.59 -14.17 6.33
CA GLN A 82 6.91 -15.16 5.31
C GLN A 82 8.00 -14.65 4.35
N GLN A 83 7.85 -13.41 3.84
CA GLN A 83 8.81 -12.85 2.89
C GLN A 83 10.19 -12.62 3.51
N ALA A 84 10.27 -12.30 4.81
CA ALA A 84 11.53 -12.25 5.56
C ALA A 84 12.17 -13.63 5.66
N GLN A 85 11.39 -14.66 6.03
CA GLN A 85 11.87 -16.04 6.13
C GLN A 85 12.37 -16.58 4.78
N ASP A 86 11.62 -16.36 3.71
CA ASP A 86 11.98 -16.80 2.34
C ASP A 86 13.30 -16.20 1.86
N ARG A 87 13.65 -15.01 2.37
CA ARG A 87 14.89 -14.29 2.05
C ARG A 87 16.03 -14.59 3.01
N GLY A 88 15.78 -15.32 4.10
CA GLY A 88 16.75 -15.51 5.18
C GLY A 88 17.08 -14.21 5.93
N ALA A 89 16.19 -13.21 5.89
CA ALA A 89 16.39 -11.95 6.59
C ALA A 89 16.18 -12.14 8.09
N ASN A 90 17.08 -11.58 8.90
CA ASN A 90 16.93 -11.51 10.35
C ASN A 90 15.88 -10.44 10.71
N ALA A 91 14.59 -10.77 10.66
CA ALA A 91 13.51 -9.84 10.99
C ALA A 91 12.96 -10.09 12.39
N GLU A 92 12.71 -9.01 13.13
CA GLU A 92 11.96 -9.02 14.38
C GLU A 92 10.65 -8.25 14.17
N ILE A 93 9.52 -8.96 14.16
CA ILE A 93 8.22 -8.36 13.86
C ILE A 93 7.40 -8.26 15.14
N ILE A 94 7.00 -7.05 15.47
CA ILE A 94 6.12 -6.74 16.59
C ILE A 94 4.73 -6.47 16.01
N TYR A 95 3.75 -7.26 16.44
CA TYR A 95 2.34 -7.04 16.13
C TYR A 95 1.67 -6.36 17.32
N ILE A 96 0.93 -5.28 17.07
CA ILE A 96 0.12 -4.60 18.09
C ILE A 96 -1.31 -4.44 17.57
N ASP A 97 -2.30 -4.93 18.30
CA ASP A 97 -3.73 -4.74 17.98
C ASP A 97 -4.59 -4.65 19.25
N LEU A 98 -5.74 -3.96 19.15
CA LEU A 98 -6.70 -3.79 20.25
C LEU A 98 -7.60 -5.02 20.45
N SER A 99 -7.84 -5.78 19.39
CA SER A 99 -8.79 -6.89 19.34
C SER A 99 -8.09 -8.22 19.63
N GLU A 100 -8.48 -8.86 20.74
CA GLU A 100 -7.97 -10.18 21.11
C GLU A 100 -8.47 -11.26 20.14
N ALA A 101 -9.70 -11.13 19.63
CA ALA A 101 -10.24 -12.02 18.61
C ALA A 101 -9.43 -11.95 17.30
N SER A 102 -9.09 -10.74 16.85
CA SER A 102 -8.26 -10.54 15.65
C SER A 102 -6.84 -11.08 15.85
N ARG A 103 -6.23 -10.78 17.01
CA ARG A 103 -4.92 -11.31 17.39
C ARG A 103 -4.90 -12.84 17.36
N LYS A 104 -5.91 -13.51 17.92
CA LYS A 104 -5.98 -14.98 17.96
C LYS A 104 -6.00 -15.59 16.55
N ILE A 105 -6.66 -14.95 15.59
CA ILE A 105 -6.64 -15.38 14.19
C ILE A 105 -5.24 -15.18 13.59
N ALA A 106 -4.62 -14.03 13.83
CA ALA A 106 -3.26 -13.74 13.36
C ALA A 106 -2.23 -14.76 13.91
N GLU A 107 -2.30 -15.06 15.21
CA GLU A 107 -1.48 -16.09 15.88
C GLU A 107 -1.64 -17.46 15.23
N SER A 108 -2.89 -17.86 14.94
CA SER A 108 -3.18 -19.14 14.29
C SER A 108 -2.58 -19.21 12.87
N ARG A 109 -2.65 -18.13 12.09
CA ARG A 109 -2.06 -18.05 10.74
C ARG A 109 -0.54 -18.11 10.77
N VAL A 110 0.09 -17.36 11.69
CA VAL A 110 1.55 -17.38 11.91
C VAL A 110 2.01 -18.77 12.31
N ALA A 111 1.30 -19.42 13.26
CA ALA A 111 1.59 -20.77 13.68
C ALA A 111 1.43 -21.79 12.54
N ARG A 112 0.38 -21.67 11.71
CA ARG A 112 0.13 -22.57 10.59
C ARG A 112 1.27 -22.57 9.56
N ARG A 113 1.90 -21.42 9.33
CA ARG A 113 3.08 -21.28 8.46
C ARG A 113 4.41 -21.59 9.14
N GLY A 114 4.41 -21.88 10.45
CA GLY A 114 5.64 -22.14 11.21
C GLY A 114 6.56 -20.92 11.36
N LEU A 115 6.00 -19.71 11.28
CA LEU A 115 6.73 -18.45 11.38
C LEU A 115 7.09 -18.18 12.85
N LYS A 116 8.35 -17.83 13.12
CA LYS A 116 8.90 -17.72 14.49
C LYS A 116 9.39 -16.32 14.88
N ASN A 117 9.33 -15.38 13.95
CA ASN A 117 9.89 -14.05 14.06
C ASN A 117 8.89 -12.99 14.55
N VAL A 118 7.85 -13.40 15.29
CA VAL A 118 6.73 -12.53 15.67
C VAL A 118 6.55 -12.46 17.18
N THR A 119 6.46 -11.24 17.71
CA THR A 119 5.99 -10.95 19.07
C THR A 119 4.61 -10.31 19.00
N PHE A 120 3.64 -10.89 19.71
CA PHE A 120 2.27 -10.39 19.77
C PHE A 120 2.05 -9.54 21.02
N VAL A 121 1.47 -8.36 20.83
CA VAL A 121 1.12 -7.42 21.90
C VAL A 121 -0.34 -7.01 21.73
N ASN A 122 -1.11 -7.09 22.81
CA ASN A 122 -2.50 -6.67 22.83
C ASN A 122 -2.61 -5.26 23.45
N GLY A 123 -3.17 -4.30 22.72
CA GLY A 123 -3.39 -2.93 23.18
C GLY A 123 -3.31 -1.88 22.06
N SER A 124 -3.33 -0.61 22.44
CA SER A 124 -3.22 0.50 21.48
C SER A 124 -1.76 0.75 21.12
N PHE A 125 -1.44 0.73 19.83
CA PHE A 125 -0.09 1.12 19.38
C PHE A 125 0.24 2.58 19.72
N VAL A 126 -0.77 3.45 19.92
CA VAL A 126 -0.56 4.85 20.32
C VAL A 126 0.18 4.94 21.64
N ASP A 127 -0.07 4.01 22.55
CA ASP A 127 0.50 4.00 23.91
C ASP A 127 1.69 3.03 24.02
N LEU A 128 1.74 2.01 23.16
CA LEU A 128 2.69 0.90 23.26
C LEU A 128 3.86 0.96 22.28
N ALA A 129 3.72 1.57 21.10
CA ALA A 129 4.74 1.47 20.04
C ALA A 129 6.13 1.93 20.49
N ALA A 130 6.21 3.00 21.29
CA ALA A 130 7.47 3.54 21.80
C ALA A 130 8.21 2.58 22.75
N GLN A 131 7.51 1.63 23.37
CA GLN A 131 8.10 0.65 24.31
C GLN A 131 8.79 -0.51 23.59
N TYR A 132 8.40 -0.78 22.34
CA TYR A 132 8.93 -1.89 21.53
C TYR A 132 9.84 -1.42 20.38
N GLY A 133 9.82 -0.12 20.08
CA GLY A 133 10.66 0.51 19.08
C GLY A 133 12.10 0.76 19.55
N PRO A 134 12.92 1.46 18.73
CA PRO A 134 12.56 2.02 17.43
C PRO A 134 12.53 0.99 16.29
N PHE A 135 11.76 1.27 15.24
CA PHE A 135 11.53 0.37 14.09
C PHE A 135 12.20 0.88 12.80
N ASP A 136 12.66 -0.05 11.97
CA ASP A 136 13.14 0.23 10.61
C ASP A 136 11.96 0.42 9.64
N TYR A 137 10.91 -0.37 9.81
CA TYR A 137 9.69 -0.29 9.02
C TYR A 137 8.44 -0.41 9.91
N ILE A 138 7.42 0.37 9.60
CA ILE A 138 6.09 0.25 10.23
C ILE A 138 5.06 0.03 9.12
N ASP A 139 4.30 -1.05 9.21
CA ASP A 139 3.09 -1.24 8.41
C ASP A 139 1.86 -0.84 9.24
N CYS A 140 1.04 0.06 8.70
CA CYS A 140 -0.18 0.53 9.34
C CYS A 140 -1.27 0.73 8.26
N CYS A 141 -1.83 -0.39 7.80
CA CYS A 141 -2.81 -0.47 6.73
C CYS A 141 -4.24 -0.58 7.29
N GLY A 142 -5.12 0.39 7.04
CA GLY A 142 -6.53 0.23 7.43
C GLY A 142 -6.86 0.64 8.85
N VAL A 143 -6.06 1.54 9.45
CA VAL A 143 -6.10 1.75 10.92
C VAL A 143 -6.21 3.22 11.31
N LEU A 144 -5.35 4.10 10.79
CA LEU A 144 -5.25 5.49 11.27
C LEU A 144 -6.57 6.28 11.15
N HIS A 145 -7.36 6.02 10.11
CA HIS A 145 -8.65 6.67 9.90
C HIS A 145 -9.75 6.22 10.87
N HIS A 146 -9.54 5.10 11.57
CA HIS A 146 -10.42 4.60 12.61
C HIS A 146 -10.08 5.12 14.00
N LEU A 147 -9.02 5.92 14.14
CA LEU A 147 -8.64 6.49 15.43
C LEU A 147 -9.49 7.70 15.82
N PRO A 148 -9.70 7.93 17.13
CA PRO A 148 -10.37 9.14 17.61
C PRO A 148 -9.55 10.40 17.31
N ASP A 149 -8.22 10.25 17.36
CA ASP A 149 -7.23 11.26 16.98
C ASP A 149 -6.19 10.61 16.04
N PRO A 150 -6.46 10.60 14.71
CA PRO A 150 -5.55 10.07 13.71
C PRO A 150 -4.18 10.75 13.72
N ASP A 151 -4.15 12.06 14.02
CA ASP A 151 -2.93 12.86 13.99
C ASP A 151 -2.01 12.46 15.15
N ALA A 152 -2.57 12.25 16.34
CA ALA A 152 -1.82 11.71 17.48
C ALA A 152 -1.31 10.29 17.20
N GLY A 153 -2.13 9.44 16.57
CA GLY A 153 -1.71 8.10 16.19
C GLY A 153 -0.53 8.09 15.21
N LEU A 154 -0.60 8.89 14.14
CA LEU A 154 0.50 8.97 13.17
C LEU A 154 1.77 9.56 13.81
N ARG A 155 1.64 10.57 14.70
CA ARG A 155 2.79 11.11 15.45
C ARG A 155 3.45 10.05 16.33
N ALA A 156 2.67 9.22 17.04
CA ALA A 156 3.22 8.14 17.87
C ALA A 156 4.02 7.12 17.04
N LEU A 157 3.53 6.76 15.86
CA LEU A 157 4.26 5.90 14.92
C LEU A 157 5.53 6.58 14.40
N ALA A 158 5.45 7.85 13.99
CA ALA A 158 6.59 8.61 13.48
C ALA A 158 7.72 8.76 14.52
N GLN A 159 7.38 8.90 15.79
CA GLN A 159 8.33 8.94 16.92
C GLN A 159 8.98 7.58 17.20
N SER A 160 8.29 6.49 16.85
CA SER A 160 8.78 5.12 17.01
C SER A 160 9.68 4.65 15.85
N LEU A 161 9.91 5.48 14.82
CA LEU A 161 10.82 5.18 13.72
C LEU A 161 12.28 5.49 14.04
N LYS A 162 13.17 4.59 13.61
CA LYS A 162 14.60 4.89 13.46
C LYS A 162 14.81 6.03 12.45
N ALA A 163 15.95 6.71 12.52
CA ALA A 163 16.26 7.84 11.63
C ALA A 163 16.20 7.50 10.13
N GLY A 164 16.64 6.28 9.75
CA GLY A 164 16.59 5.77 8.38
C GLY A 164 15.34 4.94 8.04
N GLY A 165 14.36 4.89 8.94
CA GLY A 165 13.15 4.09 8.76
C GLY A 165 12.02 4.80 8.02
N GLY A 166 10.98 4.05 7.70
CA GLY A 166 9.77 4.58 7.08
C GLY A 166 8.55 3.69 7.30
N MET A 167 7.43 4.05 6.68
CA MET A 167 6.16 3.37 6.90
C MET A 167 5.41 3.14 5.61
N GLY A 168 4.66 2.05 5.57
CA GLY A 168 3.59 1.81 4.62
C GLY A 168 2.25 2.07 5.29
N LEU A 169 1.46 2.96 4.71
CA LEU A 169 0.21 3.45 5.28
C LEU A 169 -0.94 3.22 4.29
N MET A 170 -2.13 2.97 4.83
CA MET A 170 -3.38 2.99 4.05
C MET A 170 -4.48 3.76 4.77
N VAL A 171 -5.09 4.71 4.08
CA VAL A 171 -6.29 5.41 4.51
C VAL A 171 -7.37 5.40 3.44
N TYR A 172 -8.62 5.56 3.84
CA TYR A 172 -9.73 5.67 2.90
C TYR A 172 -9.66 6.95 2.06
N ALA A 173 -10.00 6.81 0.79
CA ALA A 173 -10.00 7.90 -0.17
C ALA A 173 -11.42 8.47 -0.32
N THR A 174 -11.55 9.79 -0.30
CA THR A 174 -12.85 10.46 -0.22
C THR A 174 -13.68 10.24 -1.48
N LEU A 175 -13.08 10.42 -2.67
CA LEU A 175 -13.84 10.49 -3.92
C LEU A 175 -14.33 9.13 -4.39
N GLY A 176 -13.48 8.09 -4.40
CA GLY A 176 -13.91 6.76 -4.82
C GLY A 176 -14.88 6.08 -3.86
N ARG A 177 -14.98 6.55 -2.61
CA ARG A 177 -15.95 6.07 -1.61
C ARG A 177 -17.26 6.87 -1.59
N THR A 178 -17.53 7.66 -2.62
CA THR A 178 -18.79 8.41 -2.74
C THR A 178 -19.99 7.49 -2.50
N GLY A 179 -20.84 7.86 -1.54
CA GLY A 179 -21.98 7.04 -1.10
C GLY A 179 -21.80 6.33 0.24
N VAL A 180 -20.57 5.92 0.61
CA VAL A 180 -20.30 5.18 1.86
C VAL A 180 -20.68 6.01 3.09
N TYR A 181 -20.20 7.26 3.15
CA TYR A 181 -20.46 8.14 4.30
C TYR A 181 -21.92 8.59 4.38
N HIS A 182 -22.66 8.61 3.27
CA HIS A 182 -24.12 8.82 3.32
C HIS A 182 -24.81 7.67 4.07
N MET A 183 -24.37 6.42 3.83
CA MET A 183 -24.88 5.24 4.54
C MET A 183 -24.57 5.30 6.04
N GLN A 184 -23.31 5.59 6.39
CA GLN A 184 -22.90 5.76 7.78
C GLN A 184 -23.69 6.89 8.47
N GLU A 185 -23.89 8.04 7.80
CA GLU A 185 -24.68 9.15 8.36
C GLU A 185 -26.16 8.78 8.57
N MET A 186 -26.78 8.05 7.64
CA MET A 186 -28.14 7.54 7.82
C MET A 186 -28.22 6.61 9.04
N MET A 187 -27.23 5.73 9.23
CA MET A 187 -27.14 4.86 10.39
C MET A 187 -26.94 5.63 11.70
N GLU A 188 -26.14 6.70 11.71
CA GLU A 188 -25.98 7.58 12.86
C GLU A 188 -27.24 8.39 13.21
N ARG A 189 -28.20 8.53 12.27
CA ARG A 189 -29.49 9.18 12.53
C ARG A 189 -30.54 8.19 13.02
N LEU A 190 -30.50 6.95 12.55
CA LEU A 190 -31.47 5.91 12.89
C LEU A 190 -31.10 5.13 14.15
N SER A 191 -29.82 4.89 14.39
CA SER A 191 -29.35 3.92 15.38
C SER A 191 -27.93 4.21 15.89
N ALA A 192 -27.71 5.43 16.38
CA ALA A 192 -26.41 5.90 16.86
C ALA A 192 -25.83 5.07 18.03
N GLU A 193 -26.71 4.50 18.86
CA GLU A 193 -26.32 3.74 20.05
C GLU A 193 -26.34 2.22 19.84
N ALA A 194 -26.84 1.72 18.71
CA ALA A 194 -26.72 0.29 18.41
C ALA A 194 -25.27 -0.04 18.02
N GLY A 195 -24.75 -1.12 18.61
CA GLY A 195 -23.50 -1.77 18.22
C GLY A 195 -23.74 -3.20 17.70
N GLY A 196 -22.66 -3.86 17.28
CA GLY A 196 -22.66 -5.28 16.94
C GLY A 196 -23.77 -5.72 15.97
N ARG A 197 -24.35 -6.89 16.20
CA ARG A 197 -25.36 -7.49 15.31
C ARG A 197 -26.62 -6.65 15.12
N ALA A 198 -27.09 -5.94 16.14
CA ALA A 198 -28.28 -5.10 16.02
C ALA A 198 -28.08 -3.97 14.99
N ARG A 199 -26.89 -3.34 14.99
CA ARG A 199 -26.53 -2.35 13.98
C ARG A 199 -26.39 -2.97 12.58
N LEU A 200 -25.84 -4.19 12.51
CA LEU A 200 -25.69 -4.93 11.25
C LEU A 200 -27.03 -5.17 10.57
N GLU A 201 -28.00 -5.74 11.29
CA GLU A 201 -29.32 -6.07 10.73
C GLU A 201 -30.07 -4.81 10.26
N MET A 202 -30.03 -3.74 11.06
CA MET A 202 -30.59 -2.44 10.66
C MET A 202 -29.90 -1.89 9.41
N GLY A 203 -28.58 -2.00 9.34
CA GLY A 203 -27.78 -1.56 8.20
C GLY A 203 -28.13 -2.30 6.91
N LYS A 204 -28.29 -3.63 6.98
CA LYS A 204 -28.73 -4.45 5.83
C LYS A 204 -30.12 -4.05 5.36
N ALA A 205 -31.08 -3.95 6.27
CA ALA A 205 -32.46 -3.55 5.95
C ALA A 205 -32.51 -2.15 5.29
N LEU A 206 -31.73 -1.19 5.81
CA LEU A 206 -31.62 0.14 5.21
C LEU A 206 -30.99 0.08 3.81
N PHE A 207 -29.91 -0.68 3.63
CA PHE A 207 -29.21 -0.80 2.35
C PHE A 207 -30.08 -1.43 1.25
N GLU A 208 -30.90 -2.42 1.60
CA GLU A 208 -31.87 -3.07 0.70
C GLU A 208 -32.91 -2.06 0.19
N GLY A 209 -33.40 -1.18 1.08
CA GLY A 209 -34.41 -0.18 0.75
C GLY A 209 -33.90 1.09 0.06
N LEU A 210 -32.60 1.21 -0.23
CA LEU A 210 -32.05 2.44 -0.84
C LEU A 210 -32.61 2.66 -2.26
N PRO A 211 -33.03 3.90 -2.61
CA PRO A 211 -33.54 4.19 -3.94
C PRO A 211 -32.42 4.08 -5.00
N PRO A 212 -32.75 3.77 -6.27
CA PRO A 212 -31.77 3.69 -7.37
C PRO A 212 -30.99 5.00 -7.64
N THR A 213 -31.46 6.12 -7.07
CA THR A 213 -30.80 7.43 -7.14
C THR A 213 -29.66 7.60 -6.13
N ASN A 214 -29.57 6.72 -5.13
CA ASN A 214 -28.56 6.80 -4.08
C ASN A 214 -27.14 6.63 -4.64
N TRP A 215 -26.21 7.46 -4.17
CA TRP A 215 -24.82 7.47 -4.63
C TRP A 215 -24.08 6.15 -4.40
N LEU A 216 -24.32 5.46 -3.28
CA LEU A 216 -23.70 4.15 -3.00
C LEU A 216 -24.16 3.11 -4.01
N LYS A 217 -25.47 3.05 -4.32
CA LYS A 217 -26.02 2.14 -5.34
C LYS A 217 -25.49 2.44 -6.75
N ARG A 218 -25.08 3.69 -7.02
CA ARG A 218 -24.51 4.12 -8.30
C ARG A 218 -22.99 4.04 -8.37
N ASN A 219 -22.33 3.63 -7.28
CA ASN A 219 -20.88 3.52 -7.21
C ASN A 219 -20.44 2.06 -7.43
N PRO A 220 -19.88 1.70 -8.60
CA PRO A 220 -19.48 0.32 -8.89
C PRO A 220 -18.13 -0.07 -8.26
N PHE A 221 -17.42 0.88 -7.66
CA PHE A 221 -16.03 0.70 -7.22
C PHE A 221 -15.91 0.21 -5.77
N VAL A 222 -17.00 0.24 -5.01
CA VAL A 222 -17.04 -0.12 -3.59
C VAL A 222 -17.88 -1.38 -3.41
N ASN A 223 -17.23 -2.52 -3.17
CA ASN A 223 -17.90 -3.83 -3.18
C ASN A 223 -17.62 -4.67 -1.92
N ASP A 224 -16.93 -4.14 -0.91
CA ASP A 224 -16.56 -4.91 0.29
C ASP A 224 -17.78 -5.42 1.07
N HIS A 225 -18.90 -4.67 1.02
CA HIS A 225 -20.19 -5.07 1.59
C HIS A 225 -20.87 -6.24 0.86
N ILE A 226 -20.39 -6.58 -0.34
CA ILE A 226 -20.89 -7.70 -1.16
C ILE A 226 -19.95 -8.90 -1.00
N GLN A 227 -18.63 -8.66 -1.02
CA GLN A 227 -17.62 -9.73 -1.06
C GLN A 227 -17.09 -10.13 0.33
N GLY A 228 -17.16 -9.24 1.31
CA GLY A 228 -16.55 -9.42 2.64
C GLY A 228 -17.50 -9.92 3.72
N GLY A 229 -18.68 -10.41 3.35
CA GLY A 229 -19.69 -10.90 4.29
C GLY A 229 -20.12 -9.83 5.31
N ASP A 230 -20.51 -10.28 6.50
CA ASP A 230 -20.99 -9.40 7.57
C ASP A 230 -19.90 -8.46 8.09
N ALA A 231 -18.66 -8.96 8.20
CA ALA A 231 -17.53 -8.16 8.66
C ALA A 231 -17.20 -7.03 7.66
N GLY A 232 -17.16 -7.35 6.36
CA GLY A 232 -16.95 -6.36 5.30
C GLY A 232 -18.10 -5.36 5.16
N PHE A 233 -19.35 -5.81 5.32
CA PHE A 233 -20.51 -4.91 5.36
C PHE A 233 -20.41 -3.93 6.53
N TYR A 234 -20.09 -4.44 7.72
CA TYR A 234 -19.96 -3.62 8.92
C TYR A 234 -18.82 -2.62 8.80
N ASP A 235 -17.62 -3.09 8.45
CA ASP A 235 -16.42 -2.28 8.35
C ASP A 235 -16.55 -1.17 7.30
N LEU A 236 -17.20 -1.47 6.17
CA LEU A 236 -17.40 -0.47 5.11
C LEU A 236 -18.52 0.52 5.45
N LEU A 237 -19.72 0.02 5.77
CA LEU A 237 -20.95 0.83 5.75
C LEU A 237 -21.46 1.25 7.13
N LEU A 238 -21.01 0.57 8.18
CA LEU A 238 -21.55 0.75 9.54
C LEU A 238 -20.50 1.23 10.54
N HIS A 239 -19.25 1.37 10.13
CA HIS A 239 -18.17 1.81 11.00
C HIS A 239 -18.53 3.12 11.70
N GLN A 240 -18.45 3.12 13.03
CA GLN A 240 -18.88 4.27 13.86
C GLN A 240 -17.81 5.35 14.01
N GLN A 241 -16.57 4.99 13.70
CA GLN A 241 -15.43 5.89 13.75
C GLN A 241 -14.58 5.78 12.49
N ASP A 242 -14.94 6.53 11.46
CA ASP A 242 -14.27 6.47 10.17
C ASP A 242 -14.17 7.89 9.59
N ARG A 243 -13.09 8.16 8.85
CA ARG A 243 -12.94 9.33 7.99
C ARG A 243 -12.16 8.97 6.73
N ALA A 244 -12.53 9.57 5.60
CA ALA A 244 -11.70 9.55 4.41
C ALA A 244 -10.76 10.75 4.33
N TYR A 245 -9.80 10.67 3.42
CA TYR A 245 -8.86 11.71 3.07
C TYR A 245 -8.90 11.91 1.55
N ARG A 246 -8.85 13.17 1.13
CA ARG A 246 -8.40 13.55 -0.21
C ARG A 246 -6.88 13.52 -0.26
N VAL A 247 -6.31 13.51 -1.46
CA VAL A 247 -4.85 13.53 -1.63
C VAL A 247 -4.20 14.72 -0.91
N ASP A 248 -4.77 15.93 -1.00
CA ASP A 248 -4.22 17.10 -0.30
C ASP A 248 -4.23 16.92 1.23
N GLU A 249 -5.26 16.26 1.76
CA GLU A 249 -5.35 15.95 3.19
C GLU A 249 -4.34 14.88 3.60
N VAL A 250 -4.01 13.91 2.72
CA VAL A 250 -2.91 12.94 2.96
C VAL A 250 -1.57 13.67 3.07
N TYR A 251 -1.28 14.62 2.17
CA TYR A 251 -0.06 15.43 2.24
C TYR A 251 0.04 16.22 3.54
N ALA A 252 -1.04 16.89 3.95
CA ALA A 252 -1.09 17.62 5.21
C ALA A 252 -0.92 16.68 6.42
N PHE A 253 -1.63 15.56 6.42
CA PHE A 253 -1.62 14.54 7.47
C PHE A 253 -0.22 13.98 7.72
N VAL A 254 0.52 13.69 6.65
CA VAL A 254 1.90 13.18 6.72
C VAL A 254 2.87 14.29 7.17
N THR A 255 2.76 15.49 6.59
CA THR A 255 3.69 16.59 6.86
C THR A 255 3.64 17.05 8.32
N GLN A 256 2.44 17.18 8.90
CA GLN A 256 2.27 17.60 10.30
C GLN A 256 2.83 16.57 11.30
N ALA A 257 3.05 15.32 10.89
CA ALA A 257 3.69 14.29 11.71
C ALA A 257 5.23 14.27 11.57
N GLY A 258 5.82 15.25 10.86
CA GLY A 258 7.26 15.32 10.62
C GLY A 258 7.74 14.30 9.58
N LEU A 259 6.85 13.85 8.70
CA LEU A 259 7.12 12.86 7.68
C LEU A 259 7.04 13.49 6.29
N ARG A 260 7.54 12.77 5.29
CA ARG A 260 7.43 13.12 3.87
C ARG A 260 6.83 11.96 3.10
N LEU A 261 5.84 12.27 2.27
CA LEU A 261 5.29 11.31 1.32
C LEU A 261 6.37 10.93 0.31
N GLN A 262 6.64 9.63 0.21
CA GLN A 262 7.66 9.07 -0.66
C GLN A 262 7.04 8.65 -2.00
N SER A 263 5.94 7.90 -1.95
CA SER A 263 5.20 7.49 -3.13
C SER A 263 3.80 7.01 -2.76
N PHE A 264 2.82 7.26 -3.61
CA PHE A 264 1.60 6.45 -3.61
C PHE A 264 1.89 5.13 -4.32
N VAL A 265 1.28 4.04 -3.85
CA VAL A 265 1.30 2.77 -4.57
C VAL A 265 0.50 2.92 -5.87
N GLU A 266 1.00 2.29 -6.93
CA GLU A 266 0.58 2.56 -8.32
C GLU A 266 0.84 4.03 -8.71
N PRO A 267 2.10 4.52 -8.73
CA PRO A 267 2.39 5.94 -9.00
C PRO A 267 1.73 6.50 -10.26
N LEU A 268 1.60 5.69 -11.31
CA LEU A 268 0.94 6.05 -12.56
C LEU A 268 -0.52 6.46 -12.34
N ARG A 269 -1.24 5.84 -11.39
CA ARG A 269 -2.62 6.17 -11.05
C ARG A 269 -2.78 7.59 -10.50
N TYR A 270 -1.71 8.15 -9.95
CA TYR A 270 -1.67 9.51 -9.43
C TYR A 270 -1.08 10.50 -10.45
N ASP A 271 -0.81 10.08 -11.69
CA ASP A 271 -0.41 10.99 -12.76
C ASP A 271 -1.64 11.45 -13.57
N PRO A 272 -2.04 12.74 -13.52
CA PRO A 272 -3.22 13.23 -14.21
C PRO A 272 -3.11 13.11 -15.74
N VAL A 273 -1.89 13.02 -16.27
CA VAL A 273 -1.61 12.95 -17.71
C VAL A 273 -2.23 11.72 -18.37
N ILE A 274 -2.43 10.62 -17.63
CA ILE A 274 -3.02 9.39 -18.20
C ILE A 274 -4.52 9.51 -18.45
N TYR A 275 -5.19 10.49 -17.83
CA TYR A 275 -6.64 10.69 -17.93
C TYR A 275 -7.02 11.72 -19.00
N ALA A 276 -6.07 12.54 -19.45
CA ALA A 276 -6.32 13.60 -20.41
C ALA A 276 -6.02 13.16 -21.85
N ALA A 277 -7.00 13.30 -22.74
CA ALA A 277 -6.81 13.03 -24.18
C ALA A 277 -6.17 14.20 -24.93
N ASN A 278 -6.47 15.45 -24.54
CA ASN A 278 -6.02 16.65 -25.25
C ASN A 278 -4.53 16.96 -24.96
N PRO A 279 -3.66 17.12 -25.98
CA PRO A 279 -2.23 17.37 -25.77
C PRO A 279 -1.89 18.63 -24.97
N ALA A 280 -2.62 19.73 -25.18
CA ALA A 280 -2.38 20.98 -24.46
C ALA A 280 -2.74 20.84 -22.96
N ILE A 281 -3.85 20.16 -22.66
CA ILE A 281 -4.23 19.83 -21.27
C ILE A 281 -3.18 18.93 -20.62
N ARG A 282 -2.69 17.91 -21.34
CA ARG A 282 -1.62 17.03 -20.84
C ARG A 282 -0.35 17.81 -20.52
N GLN A 283 0.05 18.77 -21.38
CA GLN A 283 1.22 19.61 -21.14
C GLN A 283 1.05 20.48 -19.89
N GLN A 284 -0.13 21.09 -19.71
CA GLN A 284 -0.44 21.87 -18.51
C GLN A 284 -0.39 21.00 -17.24
N MET A 285 -1.03 19.82 -17.28
CA MET A 285 -1.01 18.86 -16.16
C MET A 285 0.40 18.36 -15.83
N ALA A 286 1.23 18.12 -16.84
CA ALA A 286 2.61 17.70 -16.65
C ALA A 286 3.47 18.78 -15.96
N GLY A 287 3.15 20.06 -16.15
CA GLY A 287 3.84 21.20 -15.53
C GLY A 287 3.42 21.51 -14.09
N LEU A 288 2.39 20.85 -13.56
CA LEU A 288 1.94 21.06 -12.18
C LEU A 288 2.97 20.52 -11.17
N ALA A 289 3.01 21.15 -9.99
CA ALA A 289 3.78 20.63 -8.86
C ALA A 289 3.29 19.22 -8.44
N PRO A 290 4.16 18.36 -7.87
CA PRO A 290 3.82 16.95 -7.59
C PRO A 290 2.53 16.74 -6.80
N GLN A 291 2.32 17.49 -5.71
CA GLN A 291 1.09 17.40 -4.92
C GLN A 291 -0.15 17.73 -5.75
N ALA A 292 -0.11 18.84 -6.50
CA ALA A 292 -1.21 19.26 -7.36
C ALA A 292 -1.49 18.25 -8.47
N ARG A 293 -0.46 17.55 -8.97
CA ARG A 293 -0.65 16.44 -9.92
C ARG A 293 -1.44 15.29 -9.29
N HIS A 294 -1.01 14.82 -8.14
CA HIS A 294 -1.69 13.71 -7.46
C HIS A 294 -3.15 14.06 -7.10
N ALA A 295 -3.41 15.28 -6.63
CA ALA A 295 -4.77 15.74 -6.32
C ALA A 295 -5.64 15.88 -7.58
N MET A 296 -5.07 16.36 -8.69
CA MET A 296 -5.75 16.40 -9.98
C MET A 296 -6.08 15.00 -10.50
N ALA A 297 -5.17 14.03 -10.35
CA ALA A 297 -5.44 12.64 -10.71
C ALA A 297 -6.59 12.04 -9.89
N GLU A 298 -6.67 12.31 -8.58
CA GLU A 298 -7.79 11.86 -7.75
C GLU A 298 -9.14 12.38 -8.27
N LEU A 299 -9.19 13.67 -8.62
CA LEU A 299 -10.37 14.33 -9.19
C LEU A 299 -10.79 13.71 -10.54
N LEU A 300 -9.83 13.39 -11.41
CA LEU A 300 -10.08 12.81 -12.73
C LEU A 300 -10.45 11.33 -12.66
N ALA A 301 -9.86 10.58 -11.73
CA ALA A 301 -10.01 9.14 -11.65
C ALA A 301 -11.37 8.73 -11.08
N GLY A 302 -11.82 9.39 -10.00
CA GLY A 302 -13.10 9.12 -9.33
C GLY A 302 -13.26 7.70 -8.75
N ASN A 303 -12.30 6.79 -8.95
CA ASN A 303 -12.39 5.37 -8.61
C ASN A 303 -11.32 4.91 -7.60
N ILE A 304 -10.58 5.85 -7.01
CA ILE A 304 -9.61 5.58 -5.95
C ILE A 304 -10.38 5.46 -4.64
N THR A 305 -10.57 4.24 -4.14
CA THR A 305 -11.33 3.95 -2.91
C THR A 305 -10.48 3.94 -1.65
N LYS A 306 -9.16 3.83 -1.80
CA LYS A 306 -8.17 3.90 -0.72
C LYS A 306 -6.87 4.48 -1.24
N HIS A 307 -6.19 5.24 -0.39
CA HIS A 307 -4.83 5.70 -0.61
C HIS A 307 -3.88 4.78 0.12
N ILE A 308 -3.07 4.03 -0.63
CA ILE A 308 -1.94 3.27 -0.09
C ILE A 308 -0.67 4.02 -0.48
N PHE A 309 0.23 4.25 0.48
CA PHE A 309 1.41 5.06 0.25
C PHE A 309 2.54 4.75 1.23
N TYR A 310 3.75 5.07 0.81
CA TYR A 310 4.95 4.97 1.61
C TYR A 310 5.40 6.36 2.06
N VAL A 311 5.91 6.45 3.28
CA VAL A 311 6.44 7.66 3.90
C VAL A 311 7.79 7.40 4.56
N VAL A 312 8.60 8.44 4.66
CA VAL A 312 9.86 8.45 5.41
C VAL A 312 9.90 9.67 6.33
N LYS A 313 10.87 9.75 7.26
CA LYS A 313 11.08 10.98 8.05
C LYS A 313 11.33 12.17 7.13
N GLY A 314 10.84 13.36 7.51
CA GLY A 314 10.89 14.56 6.68
C GLY A 314 12.31 14.98 6.28
N ASP A 315 13.28 14.73 7.15
CA ASP A 315 14.70 15.02 6.96
C ASP A 315 15.48 13.89 6.25
N SER A 316 14.84 12.73 6.00
CA SER A 316 15.43 11.58 5.33
C SER A 316 15.92 11.94 3.93
N LYS A 317 17.16 11.51 3.63
CA LYS A 317 17.78 11.65 2.31
C LYS A 317 17.40 10.55 1.33
N THR A 318 16.60 9.57 1.76
CA THR A 318 16.14 8.49 0.88
C THR A 318 15.21 9.04 -0.18
N VAL A 319 15.45 8.63 -1.42
CA VAL A 319 14.65 8.96 -2.61
C VAL A 319 14.18 7.68 -3.28
N VAL A 320 13.05 7.76 -3.99
CA VAL A 320 12.54 6.63 -4.75
C VAL A 320 13.49 6.35 -5.91
N PRO A 321 13.98 5.10 -6.08
CA PRO A 321 14.89 4.78 -7.16
C PRO A 321 14.23 5.04 -8.52
N ALA A 322 14.79 5.98 -9.29
CA ALA A 322 14.38 6.29 -10.66
C ALA A 322 15.58 6.20 -11.60
N MET A 323 15.41 5.66 -12.81
CA MET A 323 16.49 5.52 -13.78
C MET A 323 16.50 6.65 -14.80
N LYS A 324 17.70 7.08 -15.20
CA LYS A 324 17.90 7.93 -16.38
C LYS A 324 19.21 7.59 -17.08
N MET A 325 19.29 7.97 -18.35
CA MET A 325 20.56 8.00 -19.06
C MET A 325 21.33 9.27 -18.69
N GLN A 326 22.63 9.13 -18.42
CA GLN A 326 23.59 10.22 -18.27
C GLN A 326 24.73 9.98 -19.26
N GLY A 327 24.64 10.64 -20.42
CA GLY A 327 25.48 10.30 -21.57
C GLY A 327 25.23 8.85 -22.01
N ALA A 328 26.28 8.04 -22.02
CA ALA A 328 26.21 6.61 -22.40
C ALA A 328 25.90 5.64 -21.23
N LYS A 329 25.77 6.14 -19.99
CA LYS A 329 25.57 5.30 -18.80
C LYS A 329 24.14 5.42 -18.27
N ALA A 330 23.55 4.31 -17.82
CA ALA A 330 22.35 4.37 -16.99
C ALA A 330 22.74 4.56 -15.51
N VAL A 331 22.08 5.50 -14.86
CA VAL A 331 22.29 5.83 -13.45
C VAL A 331 20.97 5.83 -12.70
N MET A 332 21.03 5.45 -11.43
CA MET A 332 19.94 5.60 -10.49
C MET A 332 19.96 7.00 -9.89
N ASN A 333 18.82 7.68 -9.88
CA ASN A 333 18.62 8.95 -9.20
C ASN A 333 18.56 8.72 -7.68
N MET A 334 19.72 8.54 -7.07
CA MET A 334 19.95 8.30 -5.65
C MET A 334 21.15 9.12 -5.17
N PRO A 335 21.31 9.38 -3.86
CA PRO A 335 22.52 10.00 -3.35
C PRO A 335 23.78 9.30 -3.89
N GLY A 336 24.66 10.06 -4.55
CA GLY A 336 25.87 9.54 -5.19
C GLY A 336 25.73 9.02 -6.63
N ASN A 337 24.54 9.06 -7.25
CA ASN A 337 24.27 8.59 -8.63
C ASN A 337 24.85 7.19 -8.91
N VAL A 338 24.39 6.20 -8.15
CA VAL A 338 24.84 4.80 -8.26
C VAL A 338 24.55 4.26 -9.67
N GLY A 339 25.50 3.53 -10.24
CA GLY A 339 25.33 2.89 -11.54
C GLY A 339 24.17 1.90 -11.54
N ALA A 340 23.30 1.96 -12.55
CA ALA A 340 22.14 1.07 -12.63
C ALA A 340 22.54 -0.40 -12.88
N SER A 341 23.75 -0.65 -13.38
CA SER A 341 24.25 -1.99 -13.74
C SER A 341 24.20 -2.98 -12.58
N GLY A 342 24.54 -2.53 -11.36
CA GLY A 342 24.55 -3.38 -10.16
C GLY A 342 23.19 -3.55 -9.48
N MET A 343 22.14 -2.87 -9.96
CA MET A 343 20.81 -3.00 -9.37
C MET A 343 20.18 -4.34 -9.77
N ILE A 344 19.55 -5.00 -8.81
CA ILE A 344 18.83 -6.25 -8.99
C ILE A 344 17.34 -5.92 -9.17
N PRO A 345 16.77 -6.06 -10.38
CA PRO A 345 15.34 -5.92 -10.58
C PRO A 345 14.55 -7.07 -9.95
N TYR A 346 13.37 -6.75 -9.46
CA TYR A 346 12.39 -7.71 -8.96
C TYR A 346 10.99 -7.34 -9.46
N LEU A 347 10.21 -8.33 -9.86
CA LEU A 347 8.83 -8.14 -10.34
C LEU A 347 7.84 -8.38 -9.20
N GLY A 348 7.05 -7.35 -8.89
CA GLY A 348 6.07 -7.39 -7.82
C GLY A 348 4.73 -7.96 -8.28
N ARG A 349 4.25 -9.01 -7.61
CA ARG A 349 2.88 -9.55 -7.74
C ARG A 349 2.45 -9.84 -9.19
N VAL A 350 3.41 -10.13 -10.07
CA VAL A 350 3.17 -10.50 -11.46
C VAL A 350 4.06 -11.68 -11.84
N ASP A 351 3.50 -12.61 -12.60
CA ASP A 351 4.24 -13.73 -13.19
C ASP A 351 5.10 -13.20 -14.35
N GLY A 352 6.41 -13.16 -14.15
CA GLY A 352 7.36 -12.62 -15.12
C GLY A 352 7.36 -13.35 -16.45
N ALA A 353 7.15 -14.67 -16.46
CA ALA A 353 7.10 -15.46 -17.69
C ALA A 353 5.82 -15.14 -18.49
N LYS A 354 4.67 -15.06 -17.82
CA LYS A 354 3.40 -14.65 -18.47
C LYS A 354 3.47 -13.22 -18.97
N LEU A 355 4.05 -12.31 -18.19
CA LEU A 355 4.23 -10.93 -18.61
C LEU A 355 5.13 -10.83 -19.84
N ALA A 356 6.30 -11.50 -19.83
CA ALA A 356 7.21 -11.54 -20.97
C ALA A 356 6.51 -12.08 -22.24
N ALA A 357 5.76 -13.17 -22.11
CA ALA A 357 5.02 -13.77 -23.24
C ALA A 357 3.92 -12.83 -23.79
N SER A 358 3.23 -12.09 -22.92
CA SER A 358 2.24 -11.08 -23.32
C SER A 358 2.89 -9.90 -24.07
N VAL A 359 4.01 -9.41 -23.54
CA VAL A 359 4.78 -8.31 -24.14
C VAL A 359 5.41 -8.73 -25.47
N ALA A 360 5.89 -9.97 -25.60
CA ALA A 360 6.45 -10.48 -26.86
C ALA A 360 5.43 -10.46 -28.02
N LYS A 361 4.14 -10.67 -27.71
CA LYS A 361 3.06 -10.69 -28.71
C LYS A 361 2.57 -9.30 -29.11
N SER A 362 2.64 -8.33 -28.20
CA SER A 362 1.90 -7.07 -28.33
C SER A 362 2.77 -5.81 -28.26
N ALA A 363 4.02 -5.93 -27.81
CA ALA A 363 4.94 -4.81 -27.52
C ALA A 363 4.37 -3.75 -26.57
N GLN A 364 3.35 -4.11 -25.78
CA GLN A 364 2.67 -3.20 -24.87
C GLN A 364 2.24 -3.92 -23.58
N ILE A 365 1.89 -3.14 -22.57
CA ILE A 365 1.28 -3.62 -21.33
C ILE A 365 -0.04 -2.86 -21.11
N LYS A 366 -1.07 -3.59 -20.71
CA LYS A 366 -2.35 -3.02 -20.25
C LYS A 366 -2.37 -3.03 -18.73
N ILE A 367 -2.40 -1.85 -18.12
CA ILE A 367 -2.44 -1.62 -16.67
C ILE A 367 -3.89 -1.30 -16.30
N ASN A 368 -4.42 -1.96 -15.27
CA ASN A 368 -5.83 -1.83 -14.88
C ASN A 368 -5.93 -1.17 -13.49
N PHE A 369 -6.67 -0.08 -13.40
CA PHE A 369 -6.99 0.66 -12.19
C PHE A 369 -8.51 0.63 -11.98
N ASN A 370 -9.06 -0.48 -11.47
CA ASN A 370 -10.47 -0.67 -11.10
C ASN A 370 -11.50 0.04 -12.01
N GLY A 371 -11.80 -0.53 -13.18
CA GLY A 371 -12.74 0.06 -14.15
C GLY A 371 -12.12 1.11 -15.09
N PHE A 372 -10.84 1.45 -14.91
CA PHE A 372 -10.06 2.22 -15.87
C PHE A 372 -8.81 1.44 -16.30
N SER A 373 -8.38 1.58 -17.55
CA SER A 373 -7.15 0.92 -18.03
C SER A 373 -6.31 1.87 -18.87
N VAL A 374 -4.99 1.75 -18.74
CA VAL A 374 -4.01 2.46 -19.57
C VAL A 374 -3.17 1.42 -20.31
N THR A 375 -2.92 1.67 -21.59
CA THR A 375 -1.98 0.87 -22.38
C THR A 375 -0.70 1.66 -22.58
N SER A 376 0.43 1.06 -22.23
CA SER A 376 1.76 1.65 -22.43
C SER A 376 2.57 0.80 -23.39
N LYS A 377 3.17 1.44 -24.39
CA LYS A 377 4.15 0.78 -25.26
C LYS A 377 5.42 0.49 -24.48
N LEU A 378 6.03 -0.66 -24.77
CA LEU A 378 7.28 -1.07 -24.16
C LEU A 378 8.40 -1.08 -25.21
N PRO A 379 9.66 -0.82 -24.79
CA PRO A 379 10.81 -0.91 -25.69
C PRO A 379 10.95 -2.31 -26.33
N PRO A 380 11.49 -2.43 -27.56
CA PRO A 380 11.58 -3.71 -28.28
C PRO A 380 12.22 -4.88 -27.50
N ALA A 381 13.24 -4.61 -26.68
CA ALA A 381 13.94 -5.66 -25.91
C ALA A 381 13.18 -6.11 -24.65
N SER A 382 12.04 -5.51 -24.33
CA SER A 382 11.37 -5.67 -23.03
C SER A 382 11.02 -7.11 -22.70
N ALA A 383 10.42 -7.86 -23.64
CA ALA A 383 10.05 -9.24 -23.38
C ALA A 383 11.26 -10.12 -23.01
N ALA A 384 12.39 -9.92 -23.70
CA ALA A 384 13.61 -10.69 -23.47
C ALA A 384 14.31 -10.29 -22.16
N ILE A 385 14.19 -9.02 -21.74
CA ILE A 385 14.69 -8.57 -20.44
C ILE A 385 13.81 -9.12 -19.32
N ILE A 386 12.48 -8.97 -19.42
CA ILE A 386 11.51 -9.42 -18.40
C ILE A 386 11.66 -10.92 -18.13
N SER A 387 11.82 -11.74 -19.16
CA SER A 387 11.96 -13.20 -19.00
C SER A 387 13.23 -13.64 -18.24
N ARG A 388 14.18 -12.72 -18.03
CA ARG A 388 15.44 -12.95 -17.30
C ARG A 388 15.44 -12.36 -15.90
N ILE A 389 14.36 -11.70 -15.48
CA ILE A 389 14.26 -11.15 -14.13
C ILE A 389 13.81 -12.25 -13.17
N ASP A 390 14.68 -12.57 -12.21
CA ASP A 390 14.42 -13.57 -11.17
C ASP A 390 14.57 -13.02 -9.75
N GLY A 391 14.85 -11.72 -9.59
CA GLY A 391 15.05 -11.10 -8.28
C GLY A 391 16.43 -11.33 -7.66
N SER A 392 17.35 -12.00 -8.37
CA SER A 392 18.71 -12.30 -7.91
C SER A 392 19.80 -11.73 -8.82
N ARG A 393 19.59 -11.72 -10.14
CA ARG A 393 20.54 -11.17 -11.12
C ARG A 393 20.44 -9.65 -11.21
N SER A 394 21.60 -8.99 -11.26
CA SER A 394 21.67 -7.57 -11.58
C SER A 394 21.31 -7.30 -13.04
N PHE A 395 21.06 -6.04 -13.40
CA PHE A 395 20.87 -5.68 -14.81
C PHE A 395 22.09 -6.03 -15.68
N GLU A 396 23.30 -5.97 -15.12
CA GLU A 396 24.51 -6.38 -15.83
C GLU A 396 24.57 -7.90 -16.02
N ASP A 397 24.22 -8.70 -15.02
CA ASP A 397 24.12 -10.16 -15.17
C ASP A 397 23.06 -10.54 -16.21
N ILE A 398 21.93 -9.83 -16.21
CA ILE A 398 20.88 -9.98 -17.22
C ILE A 398 21.46 -9.68 -18.61
N ARG A 399 22.20 -8.57 -18.79
CA ARG A 399 22.85 -8.22 -20.06
C ARG A 399 23.81 -9.31 -20.52
N GLN A 400 24.64 -9.82 -19.61
CA GLN A 400 25.63 -10.86 -19.89
C GLN A 400 25.00 -12.20 -20.28
N SER A 401 23.75 -12.46 -19.86
CA SER A 401 23.01 -13.68 -20.23
C SER A 401 22.41 -13.68 -21.64
N PHE A 402 22.59 -12.62 -22.42
CA PHE A 402 22.18 -12.58 -23.83
C PHE A 402 23.27 -13.14 -24.75
N SER A 403 22.85 -13.77 -25.84
CA SER A 403 23.73 -14.23 -26.92
C SER A 403 23.14 -13.82 -28.27
N PRO A 404 23.83 -12.98 -29.08
CA PRO A 404 25.09 -12.31 -28.76
C PRO A 404 24.93 -11.29 -27.60
N LEU A 405 26.06 -10.94 -26.95
CA LEU A 405 26.10 -9.94 -25.89
C LEU A 405 25.72 -8.55 -26.43
N PRO A 406 24.64 -7.90 -25.94
CA PRO A 406 24.25 -6.58 -26.39
C PRO A 406 25.23 -5.50 -25.93
N ASP A 407 25.46 -4.50 -26.77
CA ASP A 407 26.20 -3.30 -26.40
C ASP A 407 25.53 -2.62 -25.19
N ALA A 408 26.35 -2.13 -24.26
CA ALA A 408 25.87 -1.61 -22.98
C ALA A 408 24.91 -0.43 -23.15
N GLN A 409 25.27 0.59 -23.92
CA GLN A 409 24.46 1.81 -24.06
C GLN A 409 23.04 1.55 -24.59
N PRO A 410 22.83 0.87 -25.74
CA PRO A 410 21.48 0.59 -26.24
C PRO A 410 20.70 -0.36 -25.32
N PHE A 411 21.36 -1.33 -24.68
CA PHE A 411 20.71 -2.19 -23.68
C PHE A 411 20.17 -1.36 -22.50
N TYR A 412 21.01 -0.52 -21.91
CA TYR A 412 20.61 0.28 -20.76
C TYR A 412 19.55 1.33 -21.10
N ALA A 413 19.53 1.87 -22.32
CA ALA A 413 18.43 2.72 -22.78
C ALA A 413 17.07 1.98 -22.77
N GLN A 414 17.06 0.70 -23.17
CA GLN A 414 15.87 -0.16 -23.10
C GLN A 414 15.48 -0.42 -21.64
N VAL A 415 16.46 -0.70 -20.77
CA VAL A 415 16.24 -0.90 -19.33
C VAL A 415 15.61 0.34 -18.68
N VAL A 416 16.15 1.54 -18.92
CA VAL A 416 15.61 2.79 -18.35
C VAL A 416 14.15 2.99 -18.75
N ALA A 417 13.83 2.83 -20.04
CA ALA A 417 12.47 3.01 -20.53
C ALA A 417 11.51 1.93 -20.01
N LEU A 418 11.95 0.67 -19.95
CA LEU A 418 11.18 -0.44 -19.37
C LEU A 418 10.89 -0.21 -17.88
N PHE A 419 11.94 0.11 -17.11
CA PHE A 419 11.85 0.36 -15.67
C PHE A 419 10.92 1.54 -15.37
N SER A 420 10.99 2.62 -16.14
CA SER A 420 10.10 3.77 -15.98
C SER A 420 8.62 3.39 -16.10
N VAL A 421 8.25 2.50 -17.02
CA VAL A 421 6.85 2.08 -17.21
C VAL A 421 6.42 1.12 -16.09
N LEU A 422 7.21 0.09 -15.83
CA LEU A 422 6.84 -0.95 -14.88
C LEU A 422 6.91 -0.50 -13.42
N SER A 423 7.87 0.37 -13.05
CA SER A 423 7.91 0.97 -11.71
C SER A 423 6.74 1.91 -11.48
N ALA A 424 6.35 2.73 -12.48
CA ALA A 424 5.16 3.58 -12.37
C ALA A 424 3.86 2.77 -12.25
N ALA A 425 3.81 1.59 -12.87
CA ALA A 425 2.72 0.63 -12.70
C ALA A 425 2.76 -0.17 -11.39
N ASN A 426 3.78 0.03 -10.54
CA ASN A 426 4.04 -0.73 -9.31
C ASN A 426 4.23 -2.25 -9.59
N LEU A 427 4.91 -2.58 -10.68
CA LEU A 427 5.18 -3.95 -11.14
C LEU A 427 6.67 -4.31 -11.11
N MET A 428 7.58 -3.32 -11.12
CA MET A 428 9.02 -3.55 -11.05
C MET A 428 9.66 -2.68 -9.98
N PHE A 429 10.44 -3.33 -9.14
CA PHE A 429 11.22 -2.74 -8.06
C PHE A 429 12.70 -3.06 -8.28
N VAL A 430 13.57 -2.40 -7.52
CA VAL A 430 15.01 -2.62 -7.57
C VAL A 430 15.60 -2.65 -6.18
N ARG A 431 16.65 -3.44 -6.03
CA ARG A 431 17.49 -3.48 -4.82
C ARG A 431 18.98 -3.56 -5.13
N TYR A 432 19.83 -3.29 -4.13
CA TYR A 432 21.28 -3.47 -4.16
C TYR A 432 21.83 -3.79 -2.78
#